data_AF-A0AAD4DXV0-F1
#
_entry.id   AF-A0AAD4DXV0-F1
#
_cell.length_a   1.000
_cell.length_b   1.000
_cell.length_c   1.000
_cell.angle_alpha   90.00
_cell.angle_beta   90.00
_cell.angle_gamma   90.00
#
_symmetry.space_group_name_H-M   'P 1'
#
loop_
_entity.id
_entity.type
_entity.pdbx_description
1 polymer ?
#
loop_
_entity_poly.entity_id
_entity_poly.type
_entity_poly.pdbx_seq_one_letter_code
_entity_poly.pdbx_strand_id
1 'polypeptide(L)'
;MRTAGPDVSRPPMAQGDACQHPPPLSQTNKHRACTAEESTPTLHLQPNMNPVTIVRDGHSFHVLPLSPAMPPDFHLGRDLIIPSAEAFCDPIIVSVPQFPQFTARNCSWSSIFEMVKQPSLLWACWHPHNLGEYHTIKQLWAAWHEGMIEWGGTKDRSTRKGRRQAWRPHNDNNVRRQWSQFMFFIAHINSTMDAGNHTSEAVRILDEQHGSMSVPQFHSKLQPKKKRTQAPAASTNASSV
;
A
#
# COMPACT_ATOMS: atom_id res chain seq x y z
N MET A 1 -23.59 -37.84 48.16
CA MET A 1 -22.43 -37.19 48.83
C MET A 1 -21.65 -36.49 47.73
N ARG A 2 -21.83 -35.24 47.30
CA ARG A 2 -21.97 -33.90 47.93
C ARG A 2 -20.79 -33.49 48.83
N THR A 3 -19.87 -32.70 48.25
CA THR A 3 -19.18 -31.47 48.75
C THR A 3 -18.33 -30.94 47.57
N ALA A 4 -18.65 -29.82 46.89
CA ALA A 4 -18.58 -28.38 47.23
C ALA A 4 -17.15 -27.79 47.22
N GLY A 5 -16.96 -26.74 46.40
CA GLY A 5 -15.69 -26.03 46.10
C GLY A 5 -15.18 -25.07 47.18
N PRO A 6 -14.28 -24.12 46.82
CA PRO A 6 -14.69 -22.71 46.59
C PRO A 6 -13.99 -22.08 45.35
N ASP A 7 -14.66 -21.30 44.50
CA ASP A 7 -15.07 -19.89 44.65
C ASP A 7 -13.88 -18.93 44.92
N VAL A 8 -13.42 -18.24 43.87
CA VAL A 8 -12.56 -17.06 43.98
C VAL A 8 -13.31 -15.90 43.36
N SER A 9 -13.90 -15.13 44.26
CA SER A 9 -14.64 -13.91 44.02
C SER A 9 -13.77 -12.74 43.59
N ARG A 10 -14.38 -11.92 42.73
CA ARG A 10 -13.97 -10.63 42.18
C ARG A 10 -14.02 -9.53 43.26
N PRO A 11 -13.08 -8.56 43.30
CA PRO A 11 -13.28 -7.31 44.03
C PRO A 11 -13.86 -6.19 43.13
N PRO A 12 -14.87 -5.43 43.60
CA PRO A 12 -15.28 -4.15 43.01
C PRO A 12 -14.70 -2.95 43.80
N MET A 13 -14.24 -1.91 43.10
CA MET A 13 -14.01 -0.56 43.62
C MET A 13 -14.22 0.42 42.46
N ALA A 14 -14.82 1.60 42.57
CA ALA A 14 -15.74 2.20 43.53
C ALA A 14 -16.34 3.40 42.75
N GLN A 15 -17.66 3.60 42.80
CA GLN A 15 -18.30 4.84 42.37
C GLN A 15 -18.17 5.87 43.50
N GLY A 16 -17.75 7.08 43.16
CA GLY A 16 -17.80 8.25 44.02
C GLY A 16 -18.50 9.39 43.29
N ASP A 17 -19.77 9.59 43.61
CA ASP A 17 -20.51 10.84 43.40
C ASP A 17 -20.18 11.80 44.54
N ALA A 18 -19.93 13.08 44.25
CA ALA A 18 -20.50 14.23 44.99
C ALA A 18 -19.92 15.57 44.50
N CYS A 19 -20.85 16.40 44.05
CA CYS A 19 -20.85 17.84 43.84
C CYS A 19 -19.94 18.69 44.75
N GLN A 20 -19.34 19.74 44.19
CA GLN A 20 -19.32 21.11 44.76
C GLN A 20 -18.76 22.15 43.76
N HIS A 21 -19.65 23.03 43.26
CA HIS A 21 -19.34 24.40 42.81
C HIS A 21 -19.29 25.33 44.05
N PRO A 22 -18.51 26.44 44.09
CA PRO A 22 -18.88 27.73 43.46
C PRO A 22 -17.65 28.64 43.12
N PRO A 23 -17.72 29.99 42.98
CA PRO A 23 -18.54 30.91 42.15
C PRO A 23 -17.65 31.74 41.15
N PRO A 24 -18.19 32.72 40.38
CA PRO A 24 -17.54 33.26 39.18
C PRO A 24 -16.68 34.50 39.44
N LEU A 25 -15.57 34.63 38.71
CA LEU A 25 -14.76 35.85 38.65
C LEU A 25 -15.18 36.72 37.45
N SER A 26 -15.87 37.81 37.79
CA SER A 26 -15.82 39.16 37.21
C SER A 26 -15.41 39.30 35.74
N GLN A 27 -16.41 39.41 34.86
CA GLN A 27 -16.25 40.11 33.58
C GLN A 27 -16.23 41.62 33.84
N THR A 28 -15.10 42.26 33.53
CA THR A 28 -15.08 43.70 33.26
C THR A 28 -14.95 43.90 31.76
N ASN A 29 -16.04 44.36 31.15
CA ASN A 29 -16.09 44.89 29.80
C ASN A 29 -15.14 46.09 29.69
N LYS A 30 -14.12 45.97 28.85
CA LYS A 30 -13.50 47.13 28.21
C LYS A 30 -13.67 46.97 26.70
N HIS A 31 -14.66 47.68 26.19
CA HIS A 31 -14.80 47.97 24.77
C HIS A 31 -13.50 48.58 24.26
N ARG A 32 -12.78 47.83 23.43
CA ARG A 32 -11.80 48.40 22.50
C ARG A 32 -12.38 48.22 21.11
N ALA A 33 -12.78 49.34 20.51
CA ALA A 33 -13.15 49.41 19.11
C ALA A 33 -11.95 48.95 18.28
N CYS A 34 -12.05 47.75 17.72
CA CYS A 34 -11.21 47.34 16.59
C CYS A 34 -11.95 47.76 15.34
N THR A 35 -11.43 48.80 14.71
CA THR A 35 -11.71 49.17 13.33
C THR A 35 -11.54 47.92 12.46
N ALA A 36 -12.63 47.48 11.83
CA ALA A 36 -12.59 46.44 10.82
C ALA A 36 -11.93 47.05 9.57
N GLU A 37 -10.63 46.87 9.44
CA GLU A 37 -9.97 46.93 8.14
C GLU A 37 -10.47 45.70 7.37
N GLU A 38 -11.39 45.95 6.44
CA GLU A 38 -11.88 45.01 5.45
C GLU A 38 -10.72 44.53 4.58
N SER A 39 -9.99 43.54 5.10
CA SER A 39 -8.95 42.84 4.38
C SER A 39 -9.64 41.99 3.32
N THR A 40 -9.70 42.52 2.10
CA THR A 40 -9.96 41.75 0.90
C THR A 40 -9.11 40.49 0.97
N PRO A 41 -9.67 39.27 0.88
CA PRO A 41 -8.84 38.07 0.90
C PRO A 41 -8.07 38.07 -0.41
N THR A 42 -6.81 38.52 -0.36
CA THR A 42 -5.82 38.23 -1.39
C THR A 42 -5.82 36.73 -1.55
N LEU A 43 -6.43 36.24 -2.63
CA LEU A 43 -6.38 34.84 -3.03
C LEU A 43 -4.89 34.52 -3.18
N HIS A 44 -4.31 33.97 -2.12
CA HIS A 44 -2.94 33.53 -2.12
C HIS A 44 -2.87 32.38 -3.13
N LEU A 45 -2.49 32.72 -4.37
CA LEU A 45 -2.28 31.79 -5.46
C LEU A 45 -1.29 30.76 -4.94
N GLN A 46 -1.81 29.57 -4.61
CA GLN A 46 -0.94 28.49 -4.17
C GLN A 46 0.01 28.16 -5.33
N PRO A 47 1.32 28.03 -5.06
CA PRO A 47 2.28 27.74 -6.10
C PRO A 47 1.88 26.45 -6.82
N ASN A 48 1.79 26.53 -8.15
CA ASN A 48 1.57 25.37 -9.00
C ASN A 48 2.79 24.44 -8.89
N MET A 49 2.54 23.16 -8.70
CA MET A 49 3.57 22.14 -8.55
C MET A 49 3.73 21.43 -9.87
N ASN A 50 4.87 21.64 -10.53
CA ASN A 50 5.12 21.07 -11.84
C ASN A 50 5.96 19.78 -11.68
N PRO A 51 5.51 18.65 -12.25
CA PRO A 51 6.33 17.46 -12.29
C PRO A 51 7.64 17.68 -13.04
N VAL A 52 8.70 17.07 -12.54
CA VAL A 52 10.03 17.07 -13.15
C VAL A 52 10.38 15.66 -13.57
N THR A 53 11.05 15.49 -14.70
CA THR A 53 11.56 14.18 -15.13
C THR A 53 12.99 14.03 -14.65
N ILE A 54 13.27 12.96 -13.91
CA ILE A 54 14.61 12.57 -13.47
C ILE A 54 15.01 11.27 -14.15
N VAL A 55 16.31 11.10 -14.43
CA VAL A 55 16.85 9.86 -15.01
C VAL A 55 17.79 9.22 -14.00
N ARG A 56 17.56 7.94 -13.68
CA ARG A 56 18.40 7.14 -12.77
C ARG A 56 18.57 5.74 -13.33
N ASP A 57 19.81 5.27 -13.39
CA ASP A 57 20.13 3.91 -13.84
C ASP A 57 19.49 3.56 -15.19
N GLY A 58 19.42 4.54 -16.12
CA GLY A 58 18.78 4.39 -17.43
C GLY A 58 17.25 4.43 -17.44
N HIS A 59 16.62 4.63 -16.28
CA HIS A 59 15.17 4.73 -16.14
C HIS A 59 14.73 6.17 -15.90
N SER A 60 13.67 6.59 -16.58
CA SER A 60 13.05 7.91 -16.40
C SER A 60 11.91 7.83 -15.41
N PHE A 61 11.90 8.73 -14.43
CA PHE A 61 10.86 8.87 -13.43
C PHE A 61 10.29 10.28 -13.47
N HIS A 62 8.97 10.40 -13.32
CA HIS A 62 8.34 11.70 -13.11
C HIS A 62 8.16 11.92 -11.63
N VAL A 63 8.61 13.07 -11.13
CA VAL A 63 8.62 13.40 -9.71
C VAL A 63 7.84 14.69 -9.50
N LEU A 64 6.85 14.66 -8.62
CA LEU A 64 6.09 15.82 -8.18
C LEU A 64 6.72 16.37 -6.89
N PRO A 65 7.41 17.53 -6.96
CA PRO A 65 8.12 18.06 -5.80
C PRO A 65 7.16 18.61 -4.75
N LEU A 66 7.12 17.99 -3.57
CA LEU A 66 6.22 18.41 -2.48
C LEU A 66 6.72 19.65 -1.74
N SER A 67 7.98 20.05 -1.96
CA SER A 67 8.58 21.24 -1.37
C SER A 67 9.44 21.96 -2.42
N PRO A 68 8.85 22.82 -3.27
CA PRO A 68 9.55 23.46 -4.39
C PRO A 68 10.66 24.44 -3.97
N ALA A 69 10.79 24.75 -2.68
CA ALA A 69 11.81 25.63 -2.12
C ALA A 69 13.11 24.92 -1.72
N MET A 70 13.18 23.59 -1.82
CA MET A 70 14.38 22.82 -1.48
C MET A 70 15.30 22.65 -2.70
N PRO A 71 16.62 22.44 -2.50
CA PRO A 71 17.54 22.11 -3.59
C PRO A 71 17.29 20.69 -4.13
N PRO A 72 17.43 20.42 -5.45
CA PRO A 72 17.15 19.15 -6.15
C PRO A 72 17.66 17.87 -5.44
N ASP A 73 18.76 17.96 -4.73
CA ASP A 73 19.41 16.82 -4.07
C ASP A 73 18.69 16.36 -2.78
N PHE A 74 17.81 17.19 -2.21
CA PHE A 74 17.07 16.91 -0.95
C PHE A 74 15.65 16.38 -1.16
N HIS A 75 15.20 16.27 -2.40
CA HIS A 75 13.83 15.98 -2.80
C HIS A 75 13.39 14.53 -2.64
N LEU A 76 14.34 13.61 -2.66
CA LEU A 76 14.10 12.22 -3.01
C LEU A 76 13.39 11.40 -1.94
N GLY A 77 13.33 11.90 -0.70
CA GLY A 77 12.66 11.21 0.40
C GLY A 77 11.23 11.66 0.67
N ARG A 78 10.76 12.75 0.03
CA ARG A 78 9.44 13.33 0.28
C ARG A 78 8.63 13.60 -0.98
N ASP A 79 9.28 13.66 -2.12
CA ASP A 79 8.60 13.90 -3.38
C ASP A 79 7.85 12.66 -3.87
N LEU A 80 6.78 12.87 -4.62
CA LEU A 80 5.98 11.77 -5.14
C LEU A 80 6.53 11.38 -6.51
N ILE A 81 6.93 10.13 -6.67
CA ILE A 81 7.05 9.55 -8.00
C ILE A 81 5.63 9.47 -8.54
N ILE A 82 5.34 10.02 -9.71
CA ILE A 82 4.02 10.00 -10.36
C ILE A 82 4.13 9.27 -11.71
N PRO A 83 3.01 8.84 -12.32
CA PRO A 83 3.07 8.12 -13.57
C PRO A 83 3.36 9.09 -14.71
N SER A 84 3.57 8.59 -15.93
CA SER A 84 3.67 9.46 -17.10
C SER A 84 2.40 10.28 -17.31
N ALA A 85 2.53 11.42 -18.00
CA ALA A 85 1.41 12.29 -18.32
C ALA A 85 0.27 11.55 -19.05
N GLU A 86 0.59 10.49 -19.80
CA GLU A 86 -0.38 9.63 -20.48
C GLU A 86 -1.39 9.00 -19.51
N ALA A 87 -0.97 8.69 -18.28
CA ALA A 87 -1.85 8.10 -17.28
C ALA A 87 -3.05 8.99 -16.90
N PHE A 88 -2.95 10.30 -17.11
CA PHE A 88 -3.98 11.28 -16.78
C PHE A 88 -4.84 11.67 -17.99
N CYS A 89 -4.47 11.25 -19.19
CA CYS A 89 -5.15 11.60 -20.43
C CYS A 89 -6.19 10.54 -20.79
N ASP A 90 -7.28 10.97 -21.42
CA ASP A 90 -8.25 10.03 -22.00
C ASP A 90 -7.60 9.33 -23.20
N PRO A 91 -7.57 7.99 -23.25
CA PRO A 91 -6.94 7.25 -24.35
C PRO A 91 -7.57 7.50 -25.73
N ILE A 92 -8.78 8.06 -25.77
CA ILE A 92 -9.52 8.34 -27.00
C ILE A 92 -9.11 9.71 -27.59
N ILE A 93 -8.60 10.62 -26.76
CA ILE A 93 -8.26 11.98 -27.18
C ILE A 93 -6.84 12.00 -27.77
N VAL A 94 -6.74 12.38 -29.04
CA VAL A 94 -5.46 12.50 -29.77
C VAL A 94 -4.81 13.86 -29.47
N SER A 95 -4.46 14.10 -28.20
CA SER A 95 -3.71 15.28 -27.77
C SER A 95 -2.36 14.90 -27.19
N VAL A 96 -1.41 15.84 -27.20
CA VAL A 96 -0.13 15.66 -26.49
C VAL A 96 -0.43 15.42 -25.01
N PRO A 97 0.10 14.34 -24.40
CA PRO A 97 -0.12 14.06 -22.99
C PRO A 97 0.34 15.20 -22.10
N GLN A 98 -0.51 15.64 -21.18
CA GLN A 98 -0.20 16.69 -20.21
C GLN A 98 -0.52 16.24 -18.80
N PHE A 99 0.32 16.67 -17.86
CA PHE A 99 0.03 16.51 -16.45
C PHE A 99 -1.16 17.39 -16.06
N PRO A 100 -2.04 16.93 -15.16
CA PRO A 100 -3.02 17.80 -14.55
C PRO A 100 -2.30 18.86 -13.70
N GLN A 101 -3.01 19.94 -13.39
CA GLN A 101 -2.49 20.96 -12.49
C GLN A 101 -2.41 20.42 -11.05
N PHE A 102 -1.18 20.25 -10.55
CA PHE A 102 -0.95 19.87 -9.16
C PHE A 102 -0.75 21.11 -8.28
N THR A 103 -1.32 21.05 -7.09
CA THR A 103 -1.34 22.11 -6.08
C THR A 103 -1.18 21.44 -4.73
N ALA A 104 -0.87 22.23 -3.69
CA ALA A 104 -0.80 21.73 -2.32
C ALA A 104 -2.09 21.04 -1.83
N ARG A 105 -3.23 21.27 -2.50
CA ARG A 105 -4.53 20.67 -2.16
C ARG A 105 -4.78 19.31 -2.81
N ASN A 106 -4.15 19.01 -3.95
CA ASN A 106 -4.38 17.80 -4.73
C ASN A 106 -3.08 17.02 -5.04
N CYS A 107 -2.00 17.31 -4.32
CA CYS A 107 -0.73 16.57 -4.37
C CYS A 107 -0.70 15.37 -3.40
N SER A 108 -1.84 14.89 -2.91
CA SER A 108 -1.91 13.66 -2.13
C SER A 108 -2.03 12.46 -3.06
N TRP A 109 -1.52 11.28 -2.66
CA TRP A 109 -1.68 10.05 -3.43
C TRP A 109 -3.14 9.75 -3.78
N SER A 110 -4.06 9.91 -2.82
CA SER A 110 -5.50 9.73 -3.04
C SER A 110 -6.02 10.62 -4.17
N SER A 111 -5.66 11.91 -4.15
CA SER A 111 -6.05 12.87 -5.18
C SER A 111 -5.43 12.53 -6.53
N ILE A 112 -4.15 12.13 -6.56
CA ILE A 112 -3.45 11.75 -7.79
C ILE A 112 -4.13 10.55 -8.44
N PHE A 113 -4.46 9.50 -7.67
CA PHE A 113 -5.14 8.33 -8.23
C PHE A 113 -6.55 8.62 -8.73
N GLU A 114 -7.26 9.58 -8.16
CA GLU A 114 -8.56 10.00 -8.67
C GLU A 114 -8.46 10.72 -10.03
N MET A 115 -7.31 11.33 -10.32
CA MET A 115 -7.04 11.99 -11.60
C MET A 115 -6.60 11.00 -12.69
N VAL A 116 -6.12 9.81 -12.34
CA VAL A 116 -5.68 8.79 -13.30
C VAL A 116 -6.85 8.31 -14.17
N LYS A 117 -6.69 8.40 -15.49
CA LYS A 117 -7.65 7.93 -16.49
C LYS A 117 -7.24 6.61 -17.14
N GLN A 118 -5.96 6.28 -17.14
CA GLN A 118 -5.40 5.05 -17.70
C GLN A 118 -4.63 4.27 -16.63
N PRO A 119 -5.33 3.48 -15.80
CA PRO A 119 -4.71 2.85 -14.63
C PRO A 119 -3.63 1.82 -14.99
N SER A 120 -3.67 1.23 -16.20
CA SER A 120 -2.64 0.28 -16.67
C SER A 120 -1.24 0.89 -16.74
N LEU A 121 -1.14 2.20 -16.95
CA LEU A 121 0.14 2.91 -17.03
C LEU A 121 0.80 3.09 -15.66
N LEU A 122 0.04 2.91 -14.57
CA LEU A 122 0.60 2.89 -13.22
C LEU A 122 1.54 1.68 -13.03
N TRP A 123 1.33 0.59 -13.78
CA TRP A 123 2.21 -0.57 -13.71
C TRP A 123 3.66 -0.22 -14.04
N ALA A 124 3.91 0.64 -15.02
CA ALA A 124 5.28 0.98 -15.45
C ALA A 124 6.10 1.67 -14.33
N CYS A 125 5.44 2.34 -13.39
CA CYS A 125 6.12 3.07 -12.33
C CYS A 125 6.21 2.26 -11.03
N TRP A 126 5.25 1.38 -10.76
CA TRP A 126 5.11 0.75 -9.43
C TRP A 126 4.79 -0.74 -9.47
N HIS A 127 5.13 -1.43 -10.56
CA HIS A 127 5.12 -2.88 -10.50
C HIS A 127 6.12 -3.37 -9.44
N PRO A 128 5.79 -4.45 -8.70
CA PRO A 128 6.79 -5.08 -7.86
C PRO A 128 7.97 -5.52 -8.71
N HIS A 129 9.16 -5.58 -8.14
CA HIS A 129 10.33 -6.14 -8.81
C HIS A 129 10.14 -7.63 -9.10
N ASN A 130 10.97 -8.19 -9.97
CA ASN A 130 10.99 -9.64 -10.15
C ASN A 130 11.43 -10.33 -8.85
N LEU A 131 10.98 -11.56 -8.60
CA LEU A 131 11.39 -12.29 -7.39
C LEU A 131 12.91 -12.39 -7.22
N GLY A 132 13.66 -12.47 -8.33
CA GLY A 132 15.12 -12.55 -8.29
C GLY A 132 15.83 -11.27 -7.84
N GLU A 133 15.13 -10.13 -7.82
CA GLU A 133 15.67 -8.84 -7.40
C GLU A 133 15.53 -8.63 -5.88
N TYR A 134 14.69 -9.44 -5.22
CA TYR A 134 14.59 -9.47 -3.76
C TYR A 134 15.59 -10.48 -3.19
N HIS A 135 16.45 -10.01 -2.29
CA HIS A 135 17.44 -10.85 -1.60
C HIS A 135 16.82 -11.57 -0.39
N THR A 136 15.82 -10.94 0.23
CA THR A 136 15.14 -11.43 1.43
C THR A 136 13.63 -11.25 1.35
N ILE A 137 12.88 -12.04 2.11
CA ILE A 137 11.43 -11.88 2.30
C ILE A 137 11.14 -10.54 2.97
N LYS A 138 12.03 -10.06 3.84
CA LYS A 138 11.93 -8.74 4.46
C LYS A 138 11.93 -7.62 3.42
N GLN A 139 12.79 -7.67 2.40
CA GLN A 139 12.79 -6.69 1.31
C GLN A 139 11.49 -6.74 0.50
N LEU A 140 11.01 -7.94 0.18
CA LEU A 140 9.73 -8.13 -0.52
C LEU A 140 8.56 -7.55 0.28
N TRP A 141 8.51 -7.81 1.58
CA TRP A 141 7.46 -7.28 2.46
C TRP A 141 7.55 -5.76 2.61
N ALA A 142 8.76 -5.19 2.72
CA ALA A 142 8.94 -3.75 2.77
C ALA A 142 8.38 -3.08 1.51
N ALA A 143 8.71 -3.62 0.33
CA ALA A 143 8.16 -3.15 -0.95
C ALA A 143 6.64 -3.27 -1.01
N TRP A 144 6.04 -4.32 -0.45
CA TRP A 144 4.59 -4.43 -0.34
C TRP A 144 3.98 -3.40 0.63
N HIS A 145 4.64 -3.16 1.76
CA HIS A 145 4.14 -2.27 2.80
C HIS A 145 4.19 -0.81 2.37
N GLU A 146 5.29 -0.38 1.74
CA GLU A 146 5.39 0.88 1.00
C GLU A 146 4.31 0.93 -0.09
N GLY A 147 4.22 -0.18 -0.85
CA GLY A 147 3.13 -0.63 -1.73
C GLY A 147 1.70 -0.66 -1.15
N MET A 148 1.51 -0.43 0.15
CA MET A 148 0.21 -0.43 0.81
C MET A 148 -0.13 0.91 1.43
N ILE A 149 0.83 1.56 2.08
CA ILE A 149 0.66 2.88 2.69
C ILE A 149 0.30 3.92 1.64
N GLU A 150 0.99 3.92 0.51
CA GLU A 150 0.76 4.94 -0.52
C GLU A 150 -0.46 4.63 -1.40
N TRP A 151 -0.87 3.36 -1.47
CA TRP A 151 -1.69 2.84 -2.57
C TRP A 151 -3.14 2.56 -2.20
N GLY A 152 -3.54 2.90 -0.97
CA GLY A 152 -4.92 2.81 -0.49
C GLY A 152 -5.52 1.40 -0.59
N GLY A 153 -5.63 0.69 0.53
CA GLY A 153 -6.41 -0.56 0.63
C GLY A 153 -7.91 -0.42 0.33
N THR A 154 -8.36 0.74 -0.17
CA THR A 154 -9.74 1.04 -0.53
C THR A 154 -10.12 0.26 -1.78
N LYS A 155 -10.84 -0.85 -1.56
CA LYS A 155 -11.64 -1.50 -2.59
C LYS A 155 -12.55 -0.46 -3.24
N ASP A 156 -12.63 -0.48 -4.56
CA ASP A 156 -13.64 0.28 -5.25
C ASP A 156 -15.02 -0.27 -4.82
N ARG A 157 -15.86 0.61 -4.26
CA ARG A 157 -17.20 0.28 -3.77
C ARG A 157 -18.10 -0.25 -4.89
N SER A 158 -17.89 0.20 -6.12
CA SER A 158 -18.75 -0.15 -7.26
C SER A 158 -18.42 -1.53 -7.84
N THR A 159 -17.12 -1.86 -7.96
CA THR A 159 -16.69 -3.11 -8.60
C THR A 159 -16.42 -4.24 -7.61
N ARG A 160 -16.36 -3.95 -6.29
CA ARG A 160 -15.84 -4.85 -5.22
C ARG A 160 -14.43 -5.40 -5.49
N LYS A 161 -13.79 -5.03 -6.60
CA LYS A 161 -12.42 -5.37 -6.95
C LYS A 161 -11.51 -4.32 -6.32
N GLY A 162 -10.35 -4.76 -5.85
CA GLY A 162 -9.32 -3.81 -5.40
C GLY A 162 -8.86 -2.97 -6.59
N ARG A 163 -8.61 -1.66 -6.38
CA ARG A 163 -8.04 -0.75 -7.40
C ARG A 163 -6.78 -1.35 -8.06
N ARG A 164 -6.02 -2.15 -7.31
CA ARG A 164 -4.84 -2.92 -7.74
C ARG A 164 -5.07 -3.83 -8.96
N GLN A 165 -6.29 -4.31 -9.19
CA GLN A 165 -6.53 -5.20 -10.34
C GLN A 165 -6.54 -4.46 -11.67
N ALA A 166 -7.05 -3.22 -11.69
CA ALA A 166 -7.20 -2.41 -12.89
C ALA A 166 -5.87 -1.87 -13.43
N TRP A 167 -4.82 -1.87 -12.60
CA TRP A 167 -3.51 -1.33 -12.99
C TRP A 167 -2.67 -2.33 -13.75
N ARG A 168 -3.03 -3.61 -13.70
CA ARG A 168 -2.28 -4.66 -14.40
C ARG A 168 -2.72 -4.66 -15.85
N PRO A 169 -1.80 -4.56 -16.82
CA PRO A 169 -2.08 -4.89 -18.20
C PRO A 169 -2.77 -6.26 -18.28
N HIS A 170 -4.04 -6.28 -18.70
CA HIS A 170 -4.89 -7.48 -18.60
C HIS A 170 -4.37 -8.65 -19.45
N ASN A 171 -3.71 -8.34 -20.57
CA ASN A 171 -3.32 -9.31 -21.58
C ASN A 171 -1.82 -9.65 -21.57
N ASP A 172 -1.08 -9.24 -20.53
CA ASP A 172 0.34 -9.57 -20.40
C ASP A 172 0.56 -10.76 -19.43
N ASN A 173 1.00 -11.88 -19.99
CA ASN A 173 1.28 -13.11 -19.22
C ASN A 173 2.45 -12.95 -18.25
N ASN A 174 3.46 -12.16 -18.61
CA ASN A 174 4.64 -11.92 -17.76
C ASN A 174 4.26 -11.08 -16.55
N VAL A 175 3.51 -9.99 -16.75
CA VAL A 175 2.97 -9.14 -15.68
C VAL A 175 2.11 -9.95 -14.72
N ARG A 176 1.20 -10.77 -15.27
CA ARG A 176 0.36 -11.66 -14.45
C ARG A 176 1.19 -12.64 -13.62
N ARG A 177 2.22 -13.24 -14.22
CA ARG A 177 3.11 -14.18 -13.54
C ARG A 177 3.89 -13.48 -12.43
N GLN A 178 4.53 -12.35 -12.71
CA GLN A 178 5.30 -11.54 -11.77
C GLN A 178 4.43 -11.13 -10.57
N TRP A 179 3.23 -10.60 -10.82
CA TRP A 179 2.29 -10.26 -9.78
C TRP A 179 1.85 -11.47 -8.95
N SER A 180 1.54 -12.59 -9.60
CA SER A 180 1.09 -13.80 -8.91
C SER A 180 2.19 -14.38 -8.01
N GLN A 181 3.45 -14.32 -8.45
CA GLN A 181 4.62 -14.72 -7.68
C GLN A 181 4.85 -13.80 -6.48
N PHE A 182 4.71 -12.49 -6.67
CA PHE A 182 4.80 -11.52 -5.58
C PHE A 182 3.69 -11.76 -4.54
N MET A 183 2.44 -11.86 -4.99
CA MET A 183 1.28 -12.08 -4.12
C MET A 183 1.29 -13.43 -3.41
N PHE A 184 1.99 -14.44 -3.93
CA PHE A 184 2.19 -15.70 -3.24
C PHE A 184 2.83 -15.50 -1.87
N PHE A 185 3.88 -14.70 -1.78
CA PHE A 185 4.55 -14.41 -0.51
C PHE A 185 3.69 -13.54 0.41
N ILE A 186 2.97 -12.55 -0.13
CA ILE A 186 2.05 -11.73 0.65
C ILE A 186 0.96 -12.60 1.28
N ALA A 187 0.39 -13.53 0.52
CA ALA A 187 -0.60 -14.47 1.05
C ALA A 187 -0.01 -15.38 2.13
N HIS A 188 1.25 -15.80 1.98
CA HIS A 188 1.92 -16.64 2.98
C HIS A 188 2.17 -15.87 4.29
N ILE A 189 2.67 -14.64 4.21
CA ILE A 189 2.89 -13.76 5.37
C ILE A 189 1.55 -13.51 6.09
N ASN A 190 0.50 -13.16 5.34
CA ASN A 190 -0.84 -12.96 5.91
C ASN A 190 -1.36 -14.24 6.58
N SER A 191 -1.18 -15.41 5.95
CA SER A 191 -1.59 -16.68 6.57
C SER A 191 -0.83 -16.97 7.88
N THR A 192 0.44 -16.61 7.98
CA THR A 192 1.21 -16.73 9.23
C THR A 192 0.71 -15.74 10.28
N MET A 193 0.29 -14.53 9.87
CA MET A 193 -0.35 -13.56 10.76
C MET A 193 -1.72 -14.03 11.25
N ASP A 194 -2.53 -14.62 10.37
CA ASP A 194 -3.85 -15.20 10.72
C ASP A 194 -3.73 -16.35 11.73
N ALA A 195 -2.57 -17.02 11.79
CA ALA A 195 -2.23 -18.01 12.79
C ALA A 195 -1.83 -17.42 14.16
N GLY A 196 -1.89 -16.09 14.33
CA GLY A 196 -1.64 -15.40 15.59
C GLY A 196 -0.26 -14.74 15.72
N ASN A 197 0.56 -14.76 14.67
CA ASN A 197 1.88 -14.12 14.69
C ASN A 197 1.79 -12.62 14.37
N HIS A 198 2.64 -11.82 15.01
CA HIS A 198 2.83 -10.43 14.60
C HIS A 198 3.54 -10.36 13.22
N THR A 199 3.36 -9.26 12.49
CA THR A 199 3.93 -9.08 11.15
C THR A 199 5.45 -9.27 11.11
N SER A 200 6.18 -8.70 12.08
CA SER A 200 7.64 -8.85 12.17
C SER A 200 8.04 -10.32 12.33
N GLU A 201 7.28 -11.08 13.10
CA GLU A 201 7.51 -12.50 13.36
C GLU A 201 7.16 -13.35 12.14
N ALA A 202 6.03 -13.08 11.48
CA ALA A 202 5.63 -13.75 10.24
C ALA A 202 6.68 -13.59 9.13
N VAL A 203 7.21 -12.37 8.96
CA VAL A 203 8.28 -12.09 8.00
C VAL A 203 9.57 -12.81 8.42
N ARG A 204 9.96 -12.77 9.69
CA ARG A 204 11.16 -13.44 10.22
C ARG A 204 11.12 -14.95 9.98
N ILE A 205 10.01 -15.61 10.30
CA ILE A 205 9.83 -17.05 10.10
C ILE A 205 10.08 -17.42 8.63
N LEU A 206 9.51 -16.65 7.70
CA LEU A 206 9.68 -16.92 6.27
C LEU A 206 11.09 -16.63 5.76
N ASP A 207 11.75 -15.60 6.29
CA ASP A 207 13.16 -15.28 5.98
C ASP A 207 14.10 -16.38 6.48
N GLU A 208 13.84 -16.93 7.67
CA GLU A 208 14.61 -18.04 8.23
C GLU A 208 14.41 -19.34 7.43
N GLN A 209 13.18 -19.61 6.96
CA GLN A 209 12.90 -20.75 6.09
C GLN A 209 13.50 -20.60 4.69
N HIS A 210 13.59 -19.37 4.20
CA HIS A 210 14.25 -19.00 2.95
C HIS A 210 15.76 -19.30 3.03
N GLY A 211 16.40 -18.98 4.16
CA GLY A 211 17.78 -19.37 4.45
C GLY A 211 18.78 -18.83 3.41
N SER A 212 19.53 -19.74 2.77
CA SER A 212 20.51 -19.39 1.73
C SER A 212 19.98 -19.52 0.30
N MET A 213 18.70 -19.87 0.11
CA MET A 213 18.11 -20.00 -1.22
C MET A 213 17.94 -18.62 -1.85
N SER A 214 17.85 -18.54 -3.18
CA SER A 214 17.28 -17.35 -3.81
C SER A 214 15.75 -17.32 -3.59
N VAL A 215 15.12 -16.14 -3.60
CA VAL A 215 13.67 -16.03 -3.46
C VAL A 215 12.91 -16.84 -4.55
N PRO A 216 13.35 -16.89 -5.82
CA PRO A 216 12.75 -17.79 -6.82
C PRO A 216 12.85 -19.28 -6.46
N GLN A 217 14.00 -19.74 -5.97
CA GLN A 217 14.17 -21.15 -5.54
C GLN A 217 13.28 -21.48 -4.34
N PHE A 218 13.19 -20.56 -3.38
CA PHE A 218 12.32 -20.72 -2.21
C PHE A 218 10.85 -20.76 -2.62
N HIS A 219 10.42 -19.86 -3.51
CA HIS A 219 9.07 -19.90 -4.08
C HIS A 219 8.77 -21.27 -4.72
N SER A 220 9.67 -21.80 -5.55
CA SER A 220 9.51 -23.12 -6.16
C SER A 220 9.43 -24.26 -5.13
N LYS A 221 10.19 -24.18 -4.03
CA LYS A 221 10.15 -25.16 -2.93
C LYS A 221 8.81 -25.15 -2.18
N LEU A 222 8.22 -23.97 -2.00
CA LEU A 222 6.93 -23.79 -1.31
C LEU A 222 5.73 -24.16 -2.19
N GLN A 223 5.89 -24.28 -3.50
CA GLN A 223 4.79 -24.68 -4.36
C GLN A 223 4.36 -26.14 -4.09
N PRO A 224 3.03 -26.43 -4.09
CA PRO A 224 2.55 -27.79 -3.97
C PRO A 224 3.17 -28.68 -5.04
N LYS A 225 3.89 -29.74 -4.64
CA LYS A 225 4.39 -30.74 -5.57
C LYS A 225 3.18 -31.39 -6.24
N LYS A 226 3.00 -31.19 -7.55
CA LYS A 226 1.99 -31.93 -8.32
C LYS A 226 2.29 -33.42 -8.15
N LYS A 227 1.37 -34.16 -7.50
CA LYS A 227 1.43 -35.62 -7.46
C LYS A 227 1.34 -36.09 -8.92
N ARG A 228 2.43 -36.65 -9.44
CA ARG A 228 2.42 -37.35 -10.73
C ARG A 228 1.52 -38.57 -10.55
N THR A 229 0.31 -38.53 -11.11
CA THR A 229 -0.53 -39.71 -11.25
C THR A 229 0.29 -40.76 -11.98
N GLN A 230 0.74 -41.80 -11.26
CA GLN A 230 1.30 -42.97 -11.91
C GLN A 230 0.15 -43.60 -12.71
N ALA A 231 0.32 -43.67 -14.02
CA ALA A 231 -0.55 -44.47 -14.86
C ALA A 231 -0.48 -45.94 -14.36
N PRO A 232 -1.61 -46.64 -14.22
CA PRO A 232 -1.58 -48.03 -13.78
C PRO A 232 -0.80 -48.85 -14.82
N ALA A 233 0.21 -49.57 -14.35
CA ALA A 233 0.96 -50.52 -15.17
C ALA A 233 -0.02 -51.58 -15.70
N ALA A 234 -0.06 -51.73 -17.03
CA ALA A 234 -0.77 -52.83 -17.66
C ALA A 234 -0.09 -54.14 -17.26
N SER A 235 -0.71 -54.88 -16.34
CA SER A 235 -0.40 -56.28 -16.11
C SER A 235 -0.90 -57.10 -17.29
N THR A 236 -0.05 -57.32 -18.30
CA THR A 236 -0.30 -58.37 -19.28
C THR A 236 0.18 -59.68 -18.68
N ASN A 237 -0.74 -60.42 -18.08
CA ASN A 237 -0.54 -61.81 -17.68
C ASN A 237 -0.19 -62.63 -18.94
N ALA A 238 1.00 -63.22 -18.92
CA ALA A 238 1.31 -64.37 -19.76
C ALA A 238 0.65 -65.61 -19.15
N SER A 239 -0.23 -66.28 -19.89
CA SER A 239 -0.60 -67.68 -19.69
C SER A 239 -1.12 -68.29 -21.00
N SER A 240 -0.34 -69.26 -21.50
CA SER A 240 -0.71 -70.53 -22.16
C SER A 240 -1.55 -70.49 -23.44
N VAL A 241 -1.06 -71.09 -24.54
CA VAL A 241 -0.95 -72.55 -24.80
C VAL A 241 0.28 -72.81 -25.66
#